data_AF-A0A351SSR7-F1
#
_entry.id   AF-A0A351SSR7-F1
#
_cell.length_a   1.000
_cell.length_b   1.000
_cell.length_c   1.000
_cell.angle_alpha   90.00
_cell.angle_beta   90.00
_cell.angle_gamma   90.00
#
_symmetry.space_group_name_H-M   'P 1'
#
loop_
_entity.id
_entity.type
_entity.pdbx_description
1 polymer ?
#
loop_
_entity_poly.entity_id
_entity_poly.type
_entity_poly.pdbx_seq_one_letter_code
_entity_poly.pdbx_strand_id
1 'polypeptide(L)'
;MSFMFEKLEVYQRAVDLAEKIAALTETFPAKGYYHLIDQIRRASLSISLNIAEGNGRWHAKERKNFFWIARGSVFECVPVLELCRRQKLITEEKHTELKTELEVLSKMLTALIKGTDKRDQ
;
A
#
# COMPACT_ATOMS: atom_id res chain seq x y z
N MET A 1 -6.25 9.40 23.92
CA MET A 1 -5.31 9.86 22.88
C MET A 1 -5.82 9.28 21.56
N SER A 2 -6.10 10.11 20.55
CA SER A 2 -6.68 9.64 19.27
C SER A 2 -5.57 9.31 18.29
N PHE A 3 -5.70 8.20 17.56
CA PHE A 3 -4.77 7.80 16.49
C PHE A 3 -4.93 8.75 15.29
N MET A 4 -4.18 9.86 15.27
CA MET A 4 -4.36 10.92 14.28
C MET A 4 -4.14 10.48 12.82
N PHE A 5 -3.36 9.42 12.60
CA PHE A 5 -3.15 8.85 11.27
C PHE A 5 -4.43 8.28 10.66
N GLU A 6 -5.43 7.88 11.46
CA GLU A 6 -6.71 7.35 10.97
C GLU A 6 -7.52 8.40 10.20
N LYS A 7 -7.22 9.70 10.40
CA LYS A 7 -7.83 10.80 9.67
C LYS A 7 -7.17 11.06 8.30
N LEU A 8 -6.03 10.44 8.02
CA LEU A 8 -5.36 10.61 6.75
C LEU A 8 -6.08 9.78 5.67
N GLU A 9 -6.53 10.43 4.61
CA GLU A 9 -7.15 9.73 3.47
C GLU A 9 -6.20 8.66 2.87
N VAL A 10 -4.90 8.96 2.79
CA VAL A 10 -3.89 8.00 2.28
C VAL A 10 -3.79 6.75 3.17
N TYR A 11 -4.03 6.86 4.48
CA TYR A 11 -4.07 5.71 5.37
C TYR A 11 -5.33 4.88 5.14
N GLN A 12 -6.50 5.52 5.11
CA GLN A 12 -7.79 4.85 4.89
C GLN A 12 -7.77 4.03 3.60
N ARG A 13 -7.33 4.66 2.50
CA ARG A 13 -7.19 3.99 1.20
C ARG A 13 -6.19 2.84 1.19
N ALA A 14 -5.10 2.96 1.95
CA ALA A 14 -4.12 1.89 2.08
C ALA A 14 -4.72 0.67 2.82
N VAL A 15 -5.56 0.90 3.84
CA VAL A 15 -6.30 -0.16 4.53
C VAL A 15 -7.32 -0.79 3.59
N ASP A 16 -8.11 0.01 2.87
CA ASP A 16 -9.09 -0.48 1.90
C ASP A 16 -8.42 -1.33 0.80
N LEU A 17 -7.25 -0.90 0.32
CA LEU A 17 -6.47 -1.67 -0.66
C LEU A 17 -6.00 -3.01 -0.08
N ALA A 18 -5.50 -3.02 1.16
CA ALA A 18 -5.05 -4.24 1.83
C ALA A 18 -6.20 -5.24 2.02
N GLU A 19 -7.38 -4.76 2.43
CA GLU A 19 -8.60 -5.57 2.54
C GLU A 19 -9.04 -6.13 1.18
N LYS A 20 -9.10 -5.29 0.13
CA LYS A 20 -9.42 -5.72 -1.23
C LYS A 20 -8.47 -6.80 -1.73
N ILE A 21 -7.17 -6.66 -1.48
CA ILE A 21 -6.16 -7.64 -1.86
C ILE A 21 -6.32 -8.94 -1.08
N ALA A 22 -6.59 -8.87 0.23
CA ALA A 22 -6.85 -10.04 1.05
C ALA A 22 -8.06 -10.81 0.53
N ALA A 23 -9.18 -10.14 0.30
CA ALA A 23 -10.39 -10.75 -0.26
C ALA A 23 -10.19 -11.33 -1.66
N LEU A 24 -9.46 -10.62 -2.54
CA LEU A 24 -9.16 -11.09 -3.90
C LEU A 24 -8.36 -12.39 -3.89
N THR A 25 -7.37 -12.48 -3.03
CA THR A 25 -6.47 -13.64 -2.96
C THR A 25 -7.14 -14.88 -2.38
N GLU A 26 -8.27 -14.76 -1.69
CA GLU A 26 -9.11 -15.92 -1.31
C GLU A 26 -9.77 -16.59 -2.51
N THR A 27 -9.85 -15.92 -3.67
CA THR A 27 -10.40 -16.51 -4.90
C THR A 27 -9.37 -17.32 -5.69
N PHE A 28 -8.10 -17.31 -5.26
CA PHE A 28 -7.03 -17.98 -5.99
C PHE A 28 -7.05 -19.50 -5.74
N PRO A 29 -6.56 -20.32 -6.68
CA PRO A 29 -6.46 -21.76 -6.47
C PRO A 29 -5.60 -22.10 -5.25
N ALA A 30 -6.04 -23.08 -4.46
CA ALA A 30 -5.41 -23.48 -3.20
C ALA A 30 -3.95 -23.97 -3.33
N LYS A 31 -3.49 -24.33 -4.53
CA LYS A 31 -2.13 -24.85 -4.78
C LYS A 31 -1.43 -24.04 -5.88
N GLY A 32 -0.15 -23.75 -5.68
CA GLY A 32 0.75 -23.18 -6.70
C GLY A 32 1.04 -21.68 -6.57
N TYR A 33 0.21 -20.92 -5.85
CA TYR A 33 0.28 -19.44 -5.85
C TYR A 33 0.58 -18.81 -4.48
N TYR A 34 0.93 -19.62 -3.47
CA TYR A 34 1.20 -19.13 -2.12
C TYR A 34 2.22 -17.99 -2.08
N HIS A 35 3.28 -18.08 -2.88
CA HIS A 35 4.31 -17.04 -2.97
C HIS A 35 3.77 -15.69 -3.46
N LEU A 36 2.84 -15.68 -4.43
CA LEU A 36 2.20 -14.44 -4.91
C LEU A 36 1.22 -13.90 -3.87
N ILE A 37 0.40 -14.78 -3.29
CA ILE A 37 -0.58 -14.42 -2.25
C ILE A 37 0.13 -13.78 -1.05
N ASP A 38 1.18 -14.42 -0.55
CA ASP A 38 1.96 -13.93 0.58
C ASP A 38 2.63 -12.58 0.24
N GLN A 39 3.31 -12.48 -0.92
CA GLN A 39 3.99 -11.25 -1.30
C GLN A 39 3.02 -10.07 -1.47
N ILE A 40 1.88 -10.26 -2.15
CA ILE A 40 0.94 -9.16 -2.38
C ILE A 40 0.25 -8.72 -1.08
N ARG A 41 -0.08 -9.66 -0.19
CA ARG A 41 -0.68 -9.36 1.12
C ARG A 41 0.30 -8.61 2.03
N ARG A 42 1.56 -9.06 2.10
CA ARG A 42 2.59 -8.38 2.90
C ARG A 42 2.89 -6.99 2.36
N ALA A 43 3.05 -6.85 1.04
CA ALA A 43 3.31 -5.55 0.42
C ALA A 43 2.14 -4.57 0.62
N SER A 44 0.89 -5.00 0.41
CA SER A 44 -0.27 -4.12 0.58
C SER A 44 -0.47 -3.69 2.03
N LEU A 45 -0.37 -4.62 2.97
CA LEU A 45 -0.47 -4.33 4.40
C LEU A 45 0.65 -3.40 4.88
N SER A 46 1.87 -3.58 4.37
CA SER A 46 3.02 -2.74 4.71
C SER A 46 2.77 -1.25 4.42
N ILE A 47 1.94 -0.90 3.43
CA ILE A 47 1.64 0.50 3.10
C ILE A 47 0.95 1.19 4.28
N SER A 48 -0.14 0.62 4.81
CA SER A 48 -0.90 1.23 5.92
C SER A 48 -0.10 1.21 7.22
N LEU A 49 0.64 0.13 7.50
CA LEU A 49 1.51 0.02 8.66
C LEU A 49 2.57 1.12 8.69
N ASN A 50 3.27 1.33 7.58
CA ASN A 50 4.31 2.36 7.50
C ASN A 50 3.74 3.78 7.53
N ILE A 51 2.51 4.02 7.03
CA ILE A 51 1.85 5.32 7.19
C ILE A 51 1.56 5.61 8.66
N ALA A 52 1.00 4.63 9.38
CA ALA A 52 0.69 4.76 10.81
C ALA A 52 1.96 4.98 11.64
N GLU A 53 2.97 4.15 11.44
CA GLU A 53 4.24 4.24 12.16
C GLU A 53 4.97 5.54 11.85
N GLY A 54 5.03 5.92 10.58
CA GLY A 54 5.60 7.20 10.15
C GLY A 54 4.89 8.39 10.74
N ASN A 55 3.57 8.38 10.88
CA ASN A 55 2.83 9.49 11.50
C ASN A 55 3.13 9.64 13.00
N GLY A 56 3.50 8.54 13.67
CA GLY A 56 3.86 8.53 15.08
C GLY A 56 5.27 9.01 15.39
N ARG A 57 6.15 9.22 14.39
CA ARG A 57 7.54 9.65 14.64
C ARG A 57 7.65 11.15 14.92
N TRP A 58 8.52 11.48 15.87
CA TRP A 58 8.74 12.86 16.32
C TRP A 58 9.51 13.72 15.32
N HIS A 59 10.53 13.17 14.67
CA HIS A 59 11.40 13.90 13.76
C HIS A 59 11.00 13.71 12.28
N ALA A 60 10.99 14.77 11.47
CA ALA A 60 10.65 14.68 10.04
C ALA A 60 11.46 13.64 9.27
N LYS A 61 12.76 13.53 9.56
CA LYS A 61 13.64 12.57 8.86
C LYS A 61 13.15 11.14 9.04
N GLU A 62 12.76 10.76 10.26
CA GLU A 62 12.21 9.43 10.54
C GLU A 62 10.85 9.24 9.88
N ARG A 63 9.93 10.21 10.01
CA ARG A 63 8.61 10.17 9.35
C ARG A 63 8.74 9.91 7.85
N LYS A 64 9.65 10.65 7.19
CA LYS A 64 9.93 10.51 5.75
C LYS A 64 10.43 9.11 5.40
N ASN A 65 11.30 8.52 6.21
CA ASN A 65 11.80 7.17 5.94
C ASN A 65 10.65 6.16 5.90
N PHE A 66 9.72 6.21 6.86
CA PHE A 66 8.53 5.35 6.85
C PHE A 66 7.64 5.61 5.62
N PHE A 67 7.40 6.86 5.25
CA PHE A 67 6.61 7.16 4.06
C PHE A 67 7.31 6.71 2.76
N TRP A 68 8.64 6.73 2.70
CA TRP A 68 9.41 6.13 1.61
C TRP A 68 9.26 4.62 1.56
N ILE A 69 9.27 3.94 2.71
CA ILE A 69 9.04 2.49 2.79
C ILE A 69 7.61 2.17 2.31
N ALA A 70 6.59 2.90 2.78
CA ALA A 70 5.21 2.74 2.30
C ALA A 70 5.13 2.89 0.78
N ARG A 71 5.83 3.87 0.20
CA ARG A 71 5.89 4.08 -1.25
C ARG A 71 6.65 2.97 -1.98
N GLY A 72 7.67 2.41 -1.35
CA GLY A 72 8.36 1.21 -1.82
C GLY A 72 7.41 0.02 -1.91
N SER A 73 6.61 -0.22 -0.86
CA SER A 73 5.61 -1.29 -0.85
C SER A 73 4.51 -1.10 -1.91
N VAL A 74 4.10 0.13 -2.22
CA VAL A 74 3.24 0.41 -3.38
C VAL A 74 3.87 -0.10 -4.68
N PHE A 75 5.16 0.13 -4.89
CA PHE A 75 5.87 -0.35 -6.08
C PHE A 75 6.08 -1.85 -6.10
N GLU A 76 6.19 -2.52 -4.95
CA GLU A 76 6.24 -3.98 -4.88
C GLU A 76 4.91 -4.63 -5.29
N CYS A 77 3.77 -4.00 -5.01
CA CYS A 77 2.46 -4.52 -5.41
C CYS A 77 2.28 -4.59 -6.94
N VAL A 78 2.84 -3.62 -7.68
CA VAL A 78 2.64 -3.50 -9.14
C VAL A 78 3.11 -4.74 -9.92
N PRO A 79 4.36 -5.21 -9.80
CA PRO A 79 4.81 -6.40 -10.53
C PRO A 79 4.09 -7.68 -10.07
N VAL A 80 3.71 -7.78 -8.79
CA VAL A 80 2.99 -8.96 -8.29
C VAL A 80 1.57 -9.01 -8.88
N LEU A 81 0.86 -7.89 -8.98
CA LEU A 81 -0.43 -7.81 -9.66
C LEU A 81 -0.32 -8.14 -11.15
N GLU A 82 0.73 -7.69 -11.82
CA GLU A 82 0.99 -8.03 -13.22
C GLU A 82 1.21 -9.55 -13.40
N LEU A 83 1.93 -10.20 -12.47
CA LEU A 83 2.09 -11.66 -12.48
C LEU A 83 0.76 -12.38 -12.26
N CYS A 84 -0.06 -11.92 -11.29
CA CYS A 84 -1.40 -12.47 -11.08
C CYS A 84 -2.27 -12.38 -12.34
N ARG A 85 -2.20 -11.24 -13.05
CA ARG A 85 -2.92 -11.03 -14.32
C ARG A 85 -2.44 -11.97 -15.42
N ARG A 86 -1.12 -12.07 -15.63
CA ARG A 86 -0.52 -12.98 -16.64
C ARG A 86 -0.84 -14.45 -16.37
N GLN A 87 -0.96 -14.82 -15.11
CA GLN A 87 -1.37 -16.17 -14.68
C GLN A 87 -2.89 -16.36 -14.67
N LYS A 88 -3.66 -15.37 -15.14
CA LYS A 88 -5.13 -15.37 -15.20
C LYS A 88 -5.81 -15.59 -13.84
N LEU A 89 -5.14 -15.20 -12.76
CA LEU A 89 -5.70 -15.22 -11.39
C LEU A 89 -6.64 -14.04 -11.16
N ILE A 90 -6.49 -12.97 -11.94
CA ILE A 90 -7.32 -11.77 -11.88
C ILE A 90 -7.66 -11.32 -13.31
N THR A 91 -8.79 -10.63 -13.47
CA THR A 91 -9.19 -10.06 -14.77
C THR A 91 -8.43 -8.78 -15.09
N GLU A 92 -8.47 -8.35 -16.35
CA GLU A 92 -7.89 -7.08 -16.79
C GLU A 92 -8.51 -5.87 -16.08
N GLU A 93 -9.83 -5.92 -15.84
CA GLU A 93 -10.56 -4.88 -15.13
C GLU A 93 -10.10 -4.79 -13.69
N LYS A 94 -9.96 -5.93 -13.00
CA LYS A 94 -9.48 -5.98 -11.62
C LYS A 94 -8.04 -5.51 -11.50
N HIS A 95 -7.19 -5.91 -12.44
CA HIS A 95 -5.81 -5.43 -12.50
C HIS A 95 -5.75 -3.91 -12.69
N THR A 96 -6.54 -3.36 -13.61
CA THR A 96 -6.58 -1.92 -13.89
C THR A 96 -7.10 -1.12 -12.70
N GLU A 97 -8.15 -1.61 -12.03
CA GLU A 97 -8.69 -1.02 -10.80
C GLU A 97 -7.61 -0.91 -9.71
N LEU A 98 -6.96 -2.02 -9.37
CA LEU A 98 -5.96 -2.06 -8.30
C LEU A 98 -4.71 -1.26 -8.65
N LYS A 99 -4.26 -1.31 -9.91
CA LYS A 99 -3.13 -0.50 -10.37
C LYS A 99 -3.44 1.00 -10.28
N THR A 100 -4.65 1.41 -10.64
CA THR A 100 -5.08 2.81 -10.52
C THR A 100 -5.06 3.25 -9.06
N GLU A 101 -5.52 2.41 -8.14
CA GLU A 101 -5.46 2.70 -6.70
C GLU A 101 -4.01 2.85 -6.20
N LEU A 102 -3.10 1.97 -6.63
CA LEU A 102 -1.67 2.06 -6.32
C LEU A 102 -1.04 3.35 -6.86
N GLU A 103 -1.41 3.79 -8.07
CA GLU A 103 -0.94 5.06 -8.64
C GLU A 103 -1.38 6.25 -7.80
N VAL A 104 -2.62 6.24 -7.30
CA VAL A 104 -3.11 7.30 -6.43
C VAL A 104 -2.38 7.28 -5.08
N LEU A 105 -2.23 6.13 -4.44
CA LEU A 105 -1.45 6.00 -3.20
C LEU A 105 -0.01 6.49 -3.38
N SER A 106 0.64 6.16 -4.50
CA SER A 106 2.00 6.64 -4.81
C SER A 106 2.07 8.18 -4.87
N LYS A 107 1.08 8.82 -5.50
CA LYS A 107 0.97 10.29 -5.58
C LYS A 107 0.73 10.91 -4.19
N MET A 108 -0.18 10.34 -3.41
CA MET A 108 -0.49 10.81 -2.05
C MET A 108 0.71 10.68 -1.11
N LEU A 109 1.41 9.55 -1.14
CA LEU A 109 2.64 9.33 -0.36
C LEU A 109 3.75 10.29 -0.78
N THR A 110 3.90 10.55 -2.09
CA THR A 110 4.86 11.54 -2.59
C THR A 110 4.53 12.94 -2.07
N ALA A 111 3.25 13.33 -2.03
CA ALA A 111 2.82 14.60 -1.45
C ALA A 111 3.06 14.65 0.07
N LEU A 112 2.81 13.54 0.79
CA LEU A 112 3.04 13.43 2.23
C LEU A 112 4.53 13.57 2.59
N ILE A 113 5.41 12.91 1.83
CA ILE A 113 6.87 13.03 1.98
C ILE A 113 7.32 14.48 1.81
N LYS A 114 6.87 15.16 0.75
CA LYS A 114 7.19 16.59 0.50
C LYS A 114 6.60 17.52 1.56
N GLY A 115 5.41 17.22 2.06
CA GLY A 115 4.74 18.01 3.10
C GLY A 115 5.34 17.84 4.49
N THR A 116 6.15 16.80 4.70
CA THR A 116 6.72 16.50 6.02
C THR A 116 7.73 17.56 6.49
N ASP A 117 8.40 18.26 5.56
CA ASP A 117 9.34 19.36 5.89
C ASP A 117 8.64 20.60 6.46
N LYS A 118 7.34 20.76 6.18
CA LYS A 118 6.57 21.94 6.61
C LYS A 118 5.96 21.79 8.01
N ARG A 119 5.93 20.58 8.57
CA ARG A 119 5.42 20.34 9.94
C ARG A 119 6.43 20.64 11.04
N ASP A 120 7.71 20.75 10.68
CA ASP A 120 8.81 21.07 11.60
C ASP A 120 9.20 22.56 11.57
N GLN A 121 8.46 23.39 10.83
CA GLN A 121 8.55 24.86 10.81
C GLN A 121 7.41 25.45 11.64
#